data_AF-A0AA96ZY97-F1
#
_entry.id   AF-A0AA96ZY97-F1
#
_cell.length_a   1.000
_cell.length_b   1.000
_cell.length_c   1.000
_cell.angle_alpha   90.00
_cell.angle_beta   90.00
_cell.angle_gamma   90.00
#
_symmetry.space_group_name_H-M   'P 1'
#
loop_
_entity.id
_entity.type
_entity.pdbx_description
1 polymer ?
#
loop_
_entity_poly.entity_id
_entity_poly.type
_entity_poly.pdbx_seq_one_letter_code
_entity_poly.pdbx_strand_id
1 'polypeptide(L)'
;MKNFHKLLFLNTMTIGTLIAISSMSWLTTWIGLEINLLSLMPLMKDFKNKYSSESTIKYFIIQALASALLLFSIAIYTNTKNYGLEFTVLSSIMLNSALLLKMGAAPFHFWFPEVISGLTWEMSFILMTWQKIAPMVLLTYTIYAPTFLSIIIIFSSMMGGLQGLNQICMRKIMAYSSINHVSWMISALLNSASVWFYY
;
A
#
# COMPACT_ATOMS: atom_id res chain seq x y z
N MET A 1 13.00 -3.68 -27.95
CA MET A 1 13.48 -2.91 -26.77
C MET A 1 12.37 -2.55 -25.78
N LYS A 2 11.21 -2.00 -26.19
CA LYS A 2 10.09 -1.68 -25.26
C LYS A 2 9.64 -2.83 -24.37
N ASN A 3 9.54 -4.05 -24.89
CA ASN A 3 9.12 -5.22 -24.09
C ASN A 3 10.18 -5.67 -23.07
N PHE A 4 11.48 -5.50 -23.39
CA PHE A 4 12.55 -5.91 -22.48
C PHE A 4 12.61 -5.03 -21.24
N HIS A 5 12.48 -3.70 -21.40
CA HIS A 5 12.43 -2.78 -20.26
C HIS A 5 11.20 -3.05 -19.38
N LYS A 6 10.02 -3.25 -19.98
CA LYS A 6 8.80 -3.60 -19.24
C LYS A 6 8.97 -4.91 -18.45
N LEU A 7 9.53 -5.94 -19.08
CA LEU A 7 9.79 -7.23 -18.43
C LEU A 7 10.77 -7.08 -17.25
N LEU A 8 11.86 -6.32 -17.44
CA LEU A 8 12.84 -6.07 -16.39
C LEU A 8 12.19 -5.40 -15.18
N PHE A 9 11.40 -4.34 -15.39
CA PHE A 9 10.73 -3.64 -14.29
C PHE A 9 9.63 -4.47 -13.63
N LEU A 10 8.90 -5.29 -14.38
CA LEU A 10 7.93 -6.23 -13.79
C LEU A 10 8.63 -7.25 -12.90
N ASN A 11 9.75 -7.82 -13.36
CA ASN A 11 10.52 -8.77 -12.57
C ASN A 11 11.08 -8.12 -11.30
N THR A 12 11.67 -6.93 -11.40
CA THR A 12 12.20 -6.24 -10.20
C THR A 12 11.08 -5.85 -9.22
N MET A 13 9.89 -5.49 -9.71
CA MET A 13 8.71 -5.26 -8.88
C MET A 13 8.32 -6.52 -8.08
N THR A 14 8.25 -7.69 -8.75
CA THR A 14 7.94 -8.96 -8.07
C THR A 14 9.01 -9.38 -7.08
N ILE A 15 10.29 -9.13 -7.38
CA ILE A 15 11.39 -9.40 -6.47
C ILE A 15 11.29 -8.50 -5.24
N GLY A 16 10.96 -7.22 -5.41
CA GLY A 16 10.77 -6.29 -4.30
C GLY A 16 9.70 -6.74 -3.31
N THR A 17 8.55 -7.21 -3.82
CA THR A 17 7.49 -7.75 -2.95
C THR A 17 7.89 -9.04 -2.24
N LEU A 18 8.59 -9.95 -2.92
CA LEU A 18 9.11 -11.18 -2.32
C LEU A 18 10.15 -10.92 -1.23
N ILE A 19 11.06 -9.96 -1.45
CA ILE A 19 12.04 -9.52 -0.44
C ILE A 19 11.29 -8.98 0.79
N ALA A 20 10.29 -8.11 0.58
CA ALA A 20 9.55 -7.50 1.69
C ALA A 20 8.86 -8.56 2.57
N ILE A 21 8.25 -9.58 1.95
CA ILE A 21 7.49 -10.62 2.66
C ILE A 21 8.40 -11.62 3.40
N SER A 22 9.53 -12.00 2.79
CA SER A 22 10.43 -13.03 3.34
C SER A 22 11.43 -12.51 4.36
N SER A 23 11.54 -11.18 4.49
CA SER A 23 12.62 -10.59 5.26
C SER A 23 12.43 -10.68 6.79
N MET A 24 13.54 -10.87 7.50
CA MET A 24 13.57 -11.03 8.96
C MET A 24 13.76 -9.70 9.72
N SER A 25 14.21 -8.64 9.03
CA SER A 25 14.44 -7.33 9.65
C SER A 25 13.60 -6.24 9.00
N TRP A 26 13.19 -5.25 9.78
CA TRP A 26 12.40 -4.12 9.28
C TRP A 26 13.16 -3.23 8.28
N LEU A 27 14.49 -3.18 8.34
CA LEU A 27 15.25 -2.45 7.33
C LEU A 27 15.20 -3.18 5.97
N THR A 28 15.28 -4.52 5.98
CA THR A 28 15.15 -5.31 4.76
C THR A 28 13.73 -5.29 4.19
N THR A 29 12.68 -5.23 5.04
CA THR A 29 11.31 -5.02 4.55
C THR A 29 11.19 -3.69 3.83
N TRP A 30 11.79 -2.62 4.38
CA TRP A 30 11.81 -1.30 3.77
C TRP A 30 12.51 -1.31 2.39
N ILE A 31 13.68 -1.96 2.28
CA ILE A 31 14.40 -2.10 1.00
C ILE A 31 13.50 -2.78 -0.05
N GLY A 32 12.81 -3.87 0.31
CA GLY A 32 11.89 -4.55 -0.61
C GLY A 32 10.75 -3.65 -1.10
N LEU A 33 10.17 -2.86 -0.19
CA LEU A 33 9.13 -1.89 -0.54
C LEU A 33 9.64 -0.74 -1.42
N GLU A 34 10.89 -0.30 -1.26
CA GLU A 34 11.52 0.73 -2.11
C GLU A 34 11.82 0.20 -3.52
N ILE A 35 12.33 -1.03 -3.64
CA ILE A 35 12.52 -1.67 -4.94
C ILE A 35 11.19 -1.76 -5.69
N ASN A 36 10.11 -2.12 -4.99
CA ASN A 36 8.77 -2.15 -5.55
C ASN A 36 8.28 -0.76 -6.02
N LEU A 37 8.51 0.29 -5.22
CA LEU A 37 8.19 1.68 -5.57
C LEU A 37 8.94 2.15 -6.83
N LEU A 38 10.27 1.96 -6.86
CA LEU A 38 11.13 2.44 -7.93
C LEU A 38 10.89 1.69 -9.25
N SER A 39 10.58 0.39 -9.18
CA SER A 39 10.27 -0.43 -10.36
C SER A 39 8.89 -0.13 -10.96
N LEU A 40 7.90 0.28 -10.15
CA LEU A 40 6.57 0.63 -10.64
C LEU A 40 6.53 1.96 -11.40
N MET A 41 7.34 2.94 -11.02
CA MET A 41 7.33 4.28 -11.62
C MET A 41 7.55 4.28 -13.15
N PRO A 42 8.57 3.59 -13.70
CA PRO A 42 8.75 3.48 -15.14
C PRO A 42 7.59 2.77 -15.86
N LEU A 43 6.94 1.81 -15.20
CA LEU A 43 5.80 1.08 -15.77
C LEU A 43 4.55 1.97 -15.87
N MET A 44 4.37 2.92 -14.94
CA MET A 44 3.24 3.85 -14.94
C MET A 44 3.35 4.93 -16.02
N LYS A 45 4.57 5.30 -16.42
CA LYS A 45 4.81 6.37 -17.37
C LYS A 45 4.42 5.92 -18.78
N ASP A 46 3.39 6.56 -19.34
CA ASP A 46 2.96 6.29 -20.71
C ASP A 46 3.04 7.56 -21.57
N PHE A 47 3.93 7.56 -22.56
CA PHE A 47 4.25 8.76 -23.34
C PHE A 47 3.07 9.33 -24.15
N LYS A 48 2.02 8.53 -24.35
CA LYS A 48 0.80 8.95 -25.05
C LYS A 48 -0.17 9.71 -24.16
N ASN A 49 -0.11 9.51 -22.84
CA ASN A 49 -1.08 10.06 -21.91
C ASN A 49 -0.42 11.09 -20.98
N LYS A 50 -0.77 12.37 -21.14
CA LYS A 50 -0.25 13.47 -20.32
C LYS A 50 -0.63 13.34 -18.84
N TYR A 51 -1.77 12.72 -18.54
CA TYR A 51 -2.20 12.47 -17.16
C TYR A 51 -1.36 11.39 -16.47
N SER A 52 -0.68 10.53 -17.23
CA SER A 52 0.17 9.48 -16.66
C SER A 52 1.34 10.09 -15.88
N SER A 53 1.99 11.14 -16.40
CA SER A 53 3.10 11.79 -15.70
C SER A 53 2.67 12.43 -14.39
N GLU A 54 1.51 13.09 -14.33
CA GLU A 54 1.00 13.66 -13.09
C GLU A 54 0.69 12.55 -12.06
N SER A 55 0.03 11.47 -12.50
CA SER A 55 -0.27 10.33 -11.63
C SER A 55 0.99 9.66 -11.08
N THR A 56 2.06 9.55 -11.90
CA THR A 56 3.34 8.97 -11.45
C THR A 56 4.01 9.82 -10.37
N ILE A 57 3.94 11.14 -10.48
CA ILE A 57 4.53 12.07 -9.50
C ILE A 57 3.72 12.05 -8.20
N LYS A 58 2.38 12.07 -8.29
CA LYS A 58 1.50 11.93 -7.11
C LYS A 58 1.77 10.63 -6.36
N TYR A 59 1.88 9.51 -7.09
CA TYR A 59 2.24 8.22 -6.51
C TYR A 59 3.60 8.27 -5.81
N PHE A 60 4.63 8.79 -6.49
CA PHE A 60 5.98 8.85 -5.94
C PHE A 60 6.05 9.63 -4.62
N ILE A 61 5.51 10.86 -4.59
CA ILE A 61 5.59 11.75 -3.42
C ILE A 61 4.98 11.08 -2.19
N ILE A 62 3.81 10.47 -2.38
CA ILE A 62 3.03 9.91 -1.26
C ILE A 62 3.65 8.62 -0.76
N GLN A 63 4.15 7.78 -1.66
CA GLN A 63 4.78 6.53 -1.28
C GLN A 63 6.18 6.76 -0.66
N ALA A 64 6.90 7.81 -1.09
CA ALA A 64 8.14 8.25 -0.45
C ALA A 64 7.88 8.84 0.95
N LEU A 65 6.78 9.58 1.14
CA LEU A 65 6.36 10.01 2.48
C LEU A 65 6.04 8.80 3.36
N ALA A 66 5.31 7.82 2.83
CA ALA A 66 5.01 6.57 3.53
C ALA A 66 6.27 5.84 3.97
N SER A 67 7.28 5.78 3.09
CA SER A 67 8.51 5.06 3.37
C SER A 67 9.40 5.78 4.38
N ALA A 68 9.41 7.12 4.37
CA ALA A 68 10.05 7.93 5.41
C ALA A 68 9.38 7.73 6.78
N LEU A 69 8.04 7.72 6.83
CA LEU A 69 7.29 7.43 8.07
C LEU A 69 7.59 6.01 8.58
N LEU A 70 7.71 5.04 7.68
CA LEU A 70 8.08 3.67 8.01
C LEU A 70 9.48 3.63 8.64
N LEU A 71 10.50 4.22 8.02
CA LEU A 71 11.84 4.32 8.61
C LEU A 71 11.86 5.01 9.97
N PHE A 72 11.12 6.10 10.10
CA PHE A 72 11.02 6.84 11.37
C PHE A 72 10.42 5.97 12.48
N SER A 73 9.38 5.19 12.17
CA SER A 73 8.78 4.25 13.13
C SER A 73 9.74 3.14 13.55
N ILE A 74 10.56 2.63 12.61
CA ILE A 74 11.62 1.66 12.92
C ILE A 74 12.68 2.28 13.84
N ALA A 75 13.11 3.51 13.57
CA ALA A 75 14.12 4.19 14.39
C ALA A 75 13.64 4.44 15.83
N ILE A 76 12.38 4.84 16.00
CA ILE A 76 11.76 4.97 17.34
C ILE A 76 11.74 3.61 18.05
N TYR A 77 11.38 2.56 17.32
CA TYR A 77 11.32 1.23 17.89
C TYR A 77 12.69 0.73 18.36
N THR A 78 13.72 0.84 17.51
CA THR A 78 15.09 0.43 17.86
C THR A 78 15.65 1.18 19.06
N ASN A 79 15.20 2.42 19.29
CA ASN A 79 15.62 3.22 20.44
C ASN A 79 14.89 2.85 21.74
N THR A 80 13.74 2.15 21.69
CA THR A 80 12.89 1.95 22.87
C THR A 80 13.04 0.60 23.55
N LYS A 81 13.26 -0.53 22.84
CA LYS A 81 13.61 -1.84 23.43
C LYS A 81 14.31 -2.78 22.43
N ASN A 82 15.01 -3.78 23.00
CA ASN A 82 15.68 -4.95 22.41
C ASN A 82 15.12 -5.44 21.06
N TYR A 83 16.03 -5.96 20.23
CA TYR A 83 15.90 -6.62 18.91
C TYR A 83 14.81 -7.71 18.76
N GLY A 84 13.56 -7.45 19.16
CA GLY A 84 12.39 -8.28 18.87
C GLY A 84 11.63 -7.74 17.66
N LEU A 85 10.63 -8.48 17.18
CA LEU A 85 9.66 -8.00 16.17
C LEU A 85 8.43 -7.33 16.80
N GLU A 86 8.35 -7.27 18.13
CA GLU A 86 7.19 -6.77 18.85
C GLU A 86 7.26 -5.26 19.06
N PHE A 87 6.56 -4.51 18.23
CA PHE A 87 6.46 -3.06 18.40
C PHE A 87 5.71 -2.66 19.66
N THR A 88 6.14 -1.55 20.26
CA THR A 88 5.32 -0.83 21.25
C THR A 88 4.08 -0.24 20.58
N VAL A 89 3.02 0.01 21.36
CA VAL A 89 1.77 0.58 20.83
C VAL A 89 2.02 1.84 19.99
N LEU A 90 2.86 2.77 20.46
CA LEU A 90 3.15 4.00 19.73
C LEU A 90 3.83 3.76 18.37
N SER A 91 4.88 2.93 18.35
CA SER A 91 5.61 2.62 17.11
C SER A 91 4.76 1.81 16.14
N SER A 92 3.89 0.92 16.65
CA SER A 92 2.93 0.17 15.84
C SER A 92 1.90 1.06 15.15
N ILE A 93 1.40 2.12 15.81
CA ILE A 93 0.46 3.06 15.19
C ILE A 93 1.12 3.82 14.05
N MET A 94 2.35 4.31 14.24
CA MET A 94 3.09 5.01 13.20
C MET A 94 3.39 4.10 12.01
N LEU A 95 3.87 2.88 12.26
CA LEU A 95 4.15 1.92 11.19
C LEU A 95 2.87 1.48 10.46
N ASN A 96 1.78 1.22 11.18
CA ASN A 96 0.49 0.90 10.58
C ASN A 96 -0.03 2.06 9.74
N SER A 97 0.11 3.32 10.19
CA SER A 97 -0.28 4.48 9.39
C SER A 97 0.51 4.57 8.07
N ALA A 98 1.81 4.25 8.10
CA ALA A 98 2.66 4.22 6.91
C ALA A 98 2.22 3.13 5.94
N LEU A 99 1.98 1.90 6.42
CA LEU A 99 1.52 0.78 5.60
C LEU A 99 0.12 1.04 4.98
N LEU A 100 -0.79 1.61 5.76
CA LEU A 100 -2.14 1.96 5.29
C LEU A 100 -2.12 3.08 4.26
N LEU A 101 -1.21 4.05 4.42
CA LEU A 101 -0.97 5.08 3.42
C LEU A 101 -0.42 4.48 2.12
N LYS A 102 0.45 3.46 2.19
CA LYS A 102 0.91 2.71 1.01
C LYS A 102 -0.23 1.99 0.27
N MET A 103 -1.21 1.43 1.00
CA MET A 103 -2.37 0.75 0.42
C MET A 103 -3.48 1.68 -0.09
N GLY A 104 -3.50 2.94 0.37
CA GLY A 104 -4.59 3.88 0.11
C GLY A 104 -5.85 3.61 0.94
N ALA A 105 -5.72 3.07 2.16
CA ALA A 105 -6.85 2.94 3.08
C ALA A 105 -7.28 4.31 3.64
N ALA A 106 -8.57 4.50 3.91
CA ALA A 106 -9.04 5.75 4.53
C ALA A 106 -8.54 5.87 5.98
N PRO A 107 -8.18 7.07 6.47
CA PRO A 107 -8.35 8.40 5.85
C PRO A 107 -7.25 8.81 4.85
N PHE A 108 -6.28 7.95 4.56
CA PHE A 108 -5.14 8.23 3.67
C PHE A 108 -5.43 7.95 2.18
N HIS A 109 -6.71 7.87 1.79
CA HIS A 109 -7.13 7.32 0.50
C HIS A 109 -7.18 8.33 -0.65
N PHE A 110 -7.12 9.64 -0.38
CA PHE A 110 -7.37 10.69 -1.37
C PHE A 110 -6.52 10.58 -2.64
N TRP A 111 -5.29 10.11 -2.52
CA TRP A 111 -4.39 9.97 -3.66
C TRP A 111 -4.78 8.85 -4.62
N PHE A 112 -5.42 7.82 -4.09
CA PHE A 112 -5.57 6.55 -4.78
C PHE A 112 -6.56 6.65 -5.97
N PRO A 113 -7.77 7.24 -5.82
CA PRO A 113 -8.67 7.47 -6.95
C PRO A 113 -8.09 8.41 -8.02
N GLU A 114 -7.32 9.43 -7.61
CA GLU A 114 -6.70 10.38 -8.54
C GLU A 114 -5.63 9.69 -9.40
N VAL A 115 -4.72 8.94 -8.77
CA VAL A 115 -3.66 8.21 -9.46
C VAL A 115 -4.27 7.20 -10.43
N ILE A 116 -5.24 6.39 -10.00
CA ILE A 116 -5.89 5.39 -10.86
C ILE A 116 -6.57 6.03 -12.07
N SER A 117 -7.17 7.22 -11.93
CA SER A 117 -7.84 7.88 -13.04
C SER A 117 -6.90 8.26 -14.20
N GLY A 118 -5.65 8.59 -13.88
CA GLY A 118 -4.61 8.98 -14.84
C GLY A 118 -3.81 7.83 -15.46
N LEU A 119 -3.96 6.61 -14.95
CA LEU A 119 -3.24 5.42 -15.41
C LEU A 119 -4.00 4.64 -16.51
N THR A 120 -3.28 3.77 -17.21
CA THR A 120 -3.86 2.76 -18.11
C THR A 120 -4.52 1.64 -17.31
N TRP A 121 -5.41 0.87 -17.95
CA TRP A 121 -6.11 -0.24 -17.29
C TRP A 121 -5.15 -1.30 -16.73
N GLU A 122 -4.11 -1.67 -17.47
CA GLU A 122 -3.08 -2.62 -17.02
C GLU A 122 -2.41 -2.15 -15.72
N MET A 123 -1.98 -0.88 -15.67
CA MET A 123 -1.32 -0.34 -14.48
C MET A 123 -2.29 -0.13 -13.32
N SER A 124 -3.55 0.24 -13.59
CA SER A 124 -4.58 0.32 -12.55
C SER A 124 -4.84 -1.04 -11.91
N PHE A 125 -4.79 -2.14 -12.69
CA PHE A 125 -4.96 -3.49 -12.17
C PHE A 125 -3.80 -3.88 -11.24
N ILE A 126 -2.56 -3.63 -11.66
CA ILE A 126 -1.36 -3.88 -10.83
C ILE A 126 -1.41 -3.08 -9.53
N LEU A 127 -1.83 -1.81 -9.57
CA LEU A 127 -1.93 -0.96 -8.39
C LEU A 127 -3.02 -1.45 -7.42
N MET A 128 -4.17 -1.89 -7.92
CA MET A 128 -5.28 -2.35 -7.08
C MET A 128 -5.04 -3.74 -6.47
N THR A 129 -4.17 -4.56 -7.06
CA THR A 129 -3.94 -5.95 -6.65
C THR A 129 -2.53 -6.15 -6.08
N TRP A 130 -1.52 -6.21 -6.94
CA TRP A 130 -0.14 -6.59 -6.59
C TRP A 130 0.47 -5.68 -5.53
N GLN A 131 0.27 -4.37 -5.67
CA GLN A 131 0.85 -3.37 -4.76
C GLN A 131 0.28 -3.45 -3.33
N LYS A 132 -0.88 -4.09 -3.13
CA LYS A 132 -1.48 -4.25 -1.81
C LYS A 132 -0.96 -5.49 -1.05
N ILE A 133 -0.36 -6.46 -1.75
CA ILE A 133 0.06 -7.75 -1.15
C ILE A 133 1.12 -7.52 -0.06
N ALA A 134 2.24 -6.88 -0.39
CA ALA A 134 3.34 -6.71 0.56
C ALA A 134 2.93 -5.88 1.79
N PRO A 135 2.26 -4.71 1.66
CA PRO A 135 1.77 -3.99 2.83
C PRO A 135 0.78 -4.81 3.68
N MET A 136 -0.05 -5.67 3.08
CA MET A 136 -1.06 -6.44 3.83
C MET A 136 -0.42 -7.54 4.66
N VAL A 137 0.56 -8.24 4.08
CA VAL A 137 1.35 -9.21 4.84
C VAL A 137 2.08 -8.50 5.99
N LEU A 138 2.65 -7.32 5.75
CA LEU A 138 3.37 -6.59 6.80
C LEU A 138 2.45 -6.14 7.95
N LEU A 139 1.18 -5.81 7.69
CA LEU A 139 0.20 -5.49 8.73
C LEU A 139 -0.07 -6.67 9.68
N THR A 140 0.09 -7.92 9.23
CA THR A 140 -0.10 -9.10 10.10
C THR A 140 0.88 -9.13 11.27
N TYR A 141 2.08 -8.57 11.09
CA TYR A 141 3.12 -8.54 12.12
C TYR A 141 2.92 -7.43 13.16
N THR A 142 2.01 -6.48 12.93
CA THR A 142 1.98 -5.18 13.63
C THR A 142 0.63 -4.87 14.28
N ILE A 143 -0.15 -5.90 14.59
CA ILE A 143 -1.49 -5.82 15.20
C ILE A 143 -1.42 -5.56 16.72
N TYR A 144 -0.66 -4.55 17.16
CA TYR A 144 -0.53 -4.19 18.59
C TYR A 144 -1.53 -3.11 19.02
N ALA A 145 -2.21 -2.46 18.08
CA ALA A 145 -3.20 -1.40 18.33
C ALA A 145 -4.52 -1.70 17.58
N PRO A 146 -5.34 -2.67 18.05
CA PRO A 146 -6.55 -3.10 17.34
C PRO A 146 -7.62 -2.00 17.28
N THR A 147 -7.67 -1.11 18.29
CA THR A 147 -8.58 0.05 18.29
C THR A 147 -8.31 0.99 17.13
N PHE A 148 -7.03 1.28 16.83
CA PHE A 148 -6.65 2.09 15.68
C PHE A 148 -7.10 1.45 14.36
N LEU A 149 -6.83 0.15 14.17
CA LEU A 149 -7.25 -0.58 12.97
C LEU A 149 -8.79 -0.63 12.83
N SER A 150 -9.53 -0.77 13.93
CA SER A 150 -11.00 -0.74 13.91
C SER A 150 -11.56 0.60 13.40
N ILE A 151 -10.94 1.72 13.79
CA ILE A 151 -11.31 3.06 13.30
C ILE A 151 -11.09 3.16 11.79
N ILE A 152 -9.97 2.64 11.30
CA ILE A 152 -9.65 2.60 9.87
C ILE A 152 -10.65 1.75 9.09
N ILE A 153 -11.09 0.59 9.61
CA ILE A 153 -12.11 -0.25 8.98
C ILE A 153 -13.41 0.54 8.79
N ILE A 154 -13.86 1.25 9.83
CA ILE A 154 -15.09 2.05 9.77
C ILE A 154 -14.94 3.18 8.75
N PHE A 155 -13.84 3.93 8.78
CA PHE A 155 -13.64 5.02 7.81
C PHE A 155 -13.50 4.52 6.36
N SER A 156 -12.79 3.41 6.14
CA SER A 156 -12.57 2.88 4.78
C SER A 156 -13.82 2.26 4.17
N SER A 157 -14.64 1.58 4.96
CA SER A 157 -15.96 1.10 4.50
C SER A 157 -16.91 2.26 4.18
N MET A 158 -16.98 3.28 5.06
CA MET A 158 -17.82 4.47 4.84
C MET A 158 -17.38 5.26 3.60
N MET A 159 -16.09 5.57 3.47
CA MET A 159 -15.58 6.35 2.33
C MET A 159 -15.65 5.58 1.03
N GLY A 160 -15.35 4.28 1.03
CA GLY A 160 -15.47 3.43 -0.15
C GLY A 160 -16.91 3.35 -0.68
N GLY A 161 -17.89 3.26 0.22
CA GLY A 161 -19.31 3.27 -0.15
C GLY A 161 -19.80 4.64 -0.62
N LEU A 162 -19.69 5.67 0.23
CA LEU A 162 -20.29 6.98 -0.03
C LEU A 162 -19.63 7.71 -1.22
N GLN A 163 -18.29 7.74 -1.27
CA GLN A 163 -17.59 8.47 -2.33
C GLN A 163 -17.61 7.72 -3.66
N GLY A 164 -17.78 6.38 -3.65
CA GLY A 164 -17.91 5.56 -4.85
C GLY A 164 -19.21 5.82 -5.61
N LEU A 165 -20.33 6.05 -4.91
CA LEU A 165 -21.64 6.28 -5.53
C LEU A 165 -21.69 7.52 -6.42
N ASN A 166 -20.90 8.55 -6.10
CA ASN A 166 -20.91 9.82 -6.84
C ASN A 166 -19.88 9.87 -7.99
N GLN A 167 -19.24 8.74 -8.35
CA GLN A 167 -18.26 8.71 -9.44
C GLN A 167 -18.89 8.23 -10.75
N ILE A 168 -18.56 8.92 -11.84
CA ILE A 168 -18.95 8.53 -13.20
C ILE A 168 -17.83 7.71 -13.88
N CYS A 169 -16.56 8.00 -13.53
CA CYS A 169 -15.43 7.32 -14.14
C CYS A 169 -15.26 5.89 -13.57
N MET A 170 -15.35 4.87 -14.43
CA MET A 170 -15.17 3.46 -14.05
C MET A 170 -13.89 3.19 -13.25
N ARG A 171 -12.77 3.83 -13.63
CA ARG A 171 -11.50 3.69 -12.91
C ARG A 171 -11.58 4.19 -11.46
N LYS A 172 -12.32 5.28 -11.20
CA LYS A 172 -12.52 5.80 -9.83
C LYS A 172 -13.49 4.94 -9.04
N ILE A 173 -14.53 4.40 -9.67
CA ILE A 173 -15.44 3.43 -9.04
C ILE A 173 -14.65 2.21 -8.55
N MET A 174 -13.78 1.64 -9.40
CA MET A 174 -12.91 0.53 -9.01
C MET A 174 -11.92 0.90 -7.90
N ALA A 175 -11.43 2.15 -7.88
CA ALA A 175 -10.59 2.61 -6.81
C ALA A 175 -11.32 2.58 -5.46
N TYR A 176 -12.53 3.13 -5.39
CA TYR A 176 -13.36 3.16 -4.18
C TYR A 176 -13.86 1.77 -3.75
N SER A 177 -14.20 0.88 -4.69
CA SER A 177 -14.51 -0.51 -4.34
C SER A 177 -13.30 -1.21 -3.71
N SER A 178 -12.09 -0.96 -4.23
CA SER A 178 -10.89 -1.54 -3.63
C SER A 178 -10.55 -0.96 -2.25
N ILE A 179 -10.93 0.29 -1.95
CA ILE A 179 -10.81 0.88 -0.60
C ILE A 179 -11.80 0.19 0.35
N ASN A 180 -13.01 -0.08 -0.12
CA ASN A 180 -14.00 -0.83 0.66
C ASN A 180 -13.53 -2.27 0.93
N HIS A 181 -13.01 -3.00 -0.08
CA HIS A 181 -12.49 -4.35 0.14
C HIS A 181 -11.29 -4.38 1.10
N VAL A 182 -10.43 -3.36 1.11
CA VAL A 182 -9.35 -3.23 2.09
C VAL A 182 -9.89 -3.17 3.53
N SER A 183 -11.05 -2.53 3.76
CA SER A 183 -11.68 -2.49 5.09
C SER A 183 -12.03 -3.91 5.60
N TRP A 184 -12.62 -4.73 4.73
CA TRP A 184 -13.00 -6.10 5.05
C TRP A 184 -11.80 -7.02 5.20
N MET A 185 -10.76 -6.84 4.37
CA MET A 185 -9.49 -7.56 4.53
C MET A 185 -8.85 -7.26 5.89
N ILE A 186 -8.81 -6.00 6.32
CA ILE A 186 -8.26 -5.62 7.64
C ILE A 186 -9.15 -6.20 8.76
N SER A 187 -10.47 -6.20 8.58
CA SER A 187 -11.39 -6.83 9.54
C SER A 187 -11.15 -8.34 9.68
N ALA A 188 -10.93 -9.04 8.57
CA ALA A 188 -10.58 -10.46 8.59
C ALA A 188 -9.24 -10.70 9.30
N LEU A 189 -8.25 -9.86 9.01
CA LEU A 189 -6.90 -9.91 9.58
C LEU A 189 -6.89 -9.67 11.10
N LEU A 190 -7.78 -8.80 11.62
CA LEU A 190 -7.96 -8.61 13.07
C LEU A 190 -8.46 -9.87 13.78
N ASN A 191 -9.23 -10.72 13.10
CA ASN A 191 -9.70 -11.98 13.65
C ASN A 191 -8.60 -13.06 13.56
N SER A 192 -8.10 -13.30 12.34
CA SER A 192 -6.96 -14.21 12.14
C SER A 192 -6.33 -14.05 10.76
N ALA A 193 -5.04 -14.37 10.65
CA ALA A 193 -4.34 -14.40 9.37
C ALA A 193 -4.93 -15.43 8.40
N SER A 194 -5.43 -16.56 8.89
CA SER A 194 -6.04 -17.60 8.03
C SER A 194 -7.33 -17.11 7.38
N VAL A 195 -8.22 -16.46 8.14
CA VAL A 195 -9.46 -15.89 7.60
C VAL A 195 -9.15 -14.80 6.57
N TRP A 196 -8.09 -14.01 6.79
CA TRP A 196 -7.63 -13.04 5.80
C TRP A 196 -7.19 -13.69 4.48
N PHE A 197 -6.44 -14.80 4.52
CA PHE A 197 -6.03 -15.50 3.30
C PHE A 197 -7.20 -16.12 2.50
N TYR A 198 -8.31 -16.43 3.17
CA TYR A 198 -9.50 -16.97 2.50
C TYR A 198 -10.37 -15.92 1.80
N TYR A 199 -10.21 -14.64 2.17
CA TYR A 199 -10.96 -13.52 1.62
C TYR A 199 -10.27 -12.96 0.37
#